data_AF-A0A1Y6HI11-F1
#
_entry.id   AF-A0A1Y6HI11-F1
#
_cell.length_a   1.000
_cell.length_b   1.000
_cell.length_c   1.000
_cell.angle_alpha   90.00
_cell.angle_beta   90.00
_cell.angle_gamma   90.00
#
_symmetry.space_group_name_H-M   'P 1'
#
loop_
_entity.id
_entity.type
_entity.pdbx_description
1 polymer ?
#
loop_
_entity_poly.entity_id
_entity_poly.type
_entity_poly.pdbx_seq_one_letter_code
_entity_poly.pdbx_strand_id
1 'polypeptide(L)'
;MNKSLGCAALLLIALSFKVSANDTVTVCNGCADQAMRFKARDLGNGHHFFWDFTTRRLTHYLTQGQNIPPASFKTDRVPSSTGSIQLIPLTSDETQLFSYGLDLYDSTGTTEITHVFATDYIIPANAAQAKFVMAAAATHQATAFDMVNTPVYQTSVIKLVFNLNNLGPFYWAQDITRVALATLTNFVSITFLKTPFNLVNTIQFPDGSNFKVGWDYQARAYTYLKGSARDAAGNFIPETSVDAGGGAGGKINYVYPNTATGIAAGGEMVDHLTGLNVGWTTPPGVPVNNGFIIACASTPSGIRCTIETLIR
;
A
#
# COMPACT_ATOMS: atom_id res chain seq x y z
N MET A 1 37.13 -24.17 -23.04
CA MET A 1 36.63 -23.35 -21.92
C MET A 1 35.83 -22.19 -22.49
N ASN A 2 34.71 -21.89 -21.84
CA ASN A 2 33.81 -20.74 -21.98
C ASN A 2 32.81 -20.74 -23.16
N LYS A 3 31.83 -21.63 -23.02
CA LYS A 3 30.43 -21.40 -23.41
C LYS A 3 29.78 -20.49 -22.34
N SER A 4 29.10 -19.41 -22.72
CA SER A 4 27.82 -18.94 -22.15
C SER A 4 27.60 -17.43 -22.41
N LEU A 5 27.20 -17.08 -23.63
CA LEU A 5 26.55 -15.79 -23.93
C LEU A 5 25.31 -15.98 -24.82
N GLY A 6 24.85 -17.22 -24.98
CA GLY A 6 23.85 -17.61 -25.99
C GLY A 6 22.48 -18.05 -25.46
N CYS A 7 22.11 -17.75 -24.21
CA CYS A 7 20.80 -18.17 -23.66
C CYS A 7 19.84 -17.04 -23.28
N ALA A 8 20.22 -15.77 -23.43
CA ALA A 8 19.36 -14.65 -23.00
C ALA A 8 18.44 -14.08 -24.10
N ALA A 9 18.57 -14.50 -25.36
CA ALA A 9 17.91 -13.83 -26.50
C ALA A 9 16.92 -14.70 -27.30
N LEU A 10 16.72 -15.97 -26.93
CA LEU A 10 15.92 -16.93 -27.73
C LEU A 10 14.60 -17.37 -27.08
N LEU A 11 14.19 -16.76 -25.96
CA LEU A 11 12.87 -16.98 -25.35
C LEU A 11 11.89 -15.82 -25.64
N LEU A 12 11.96 -15.27 -26.86
CA LEU A 12 11.18 -14.11 -27.30
C LEU A 12 10.11 -14.46 -28.35
N ILE A 13 9.76 -15.74 -28.53
CA ILE A 13 8.71 -16.14 -29.47
C ILE A 13 7.79 -17.18 -28.83
N ALA A 14 6.50 -16.85 -28.88
CA ALA A 14 5.33 -17.71 -28.65
C ALA A 14 4.89 -17.97 -27.21
N LEU A 15 4.34 -16.95 -26.54
CA LEU A 15 3.24 -17.16 -25.57
C LEU A 15 2.18 -16.07 -25.75
N SER A 16 1.57 -16.03 -26.94
CA SER A 16 0.27 -15.39 -27.15
C SER A 16 -0.81 -16.28 -26.55
N PHE A 17 -0.85 -16.39 -25.21
CA PHE A 17 -1.95 -17.05 -24.52
C PHE A 17 -2.96 -16.02 -24.05
N LYS A 18 -4.20 -16.26 -24.48
CA LYS A 18 -5.37 -15.42 -24.19
C LYS A 18 -5.56 -15.31 -22.68
N VAL A 19 -5.34 -14.11 -22.16
CA VAL A 19 -5.84 -13.69 -20.85
C VAL A 19 -7.36 -13.77 -20.89
N SER A 20 -7.94 -14.60 -20.02
CA SER A 20 -9.39 -14.72 -19.82
C SER A 20 -9.67 -15.13 -18.36
N ALA A 21 -9.97 -14.12 -17.54
CA ALA A 21 -10.56 -14.15 -16.19
C ALA A 21 -9.74 -14.74 -15.02
N ASN A 22 -9.13 -13.83 -14.26
CA ASN A 22 -8.77 -13.84 -12.83
C ASN A 22 -8.01 -15.04 -12.25
N ASP A 23 -6.73 -15.15 -12.59
CA ASP A 23 -5.79 -15.84 -11.73
C ASP A 23 -5.72 -15.10 -10.38
N THR A 24 -6.12 -15.75 -9.29
CA THR A 24 -6.04 -15.16 -7.94
C THR A 24 -5.02 -15.87 -7.08
N VAL A 25 -4.30 -15.11 -6.26
CA VAL A 25 -3.30 -15.65 -5.34
C VAL A 25 -3.61 -15.18 -3.93
N THR A 26 -3.66 -16.12 -3.00
CA THR A 26 -4.06 -15.86 -1.62
C THR A 26 -3.10 -16.51 -0.64
N VAL A 27 -2.72 -15.76 0.40
CA VAL A 27 -2.02 -16.31 1.56
C VAL A 27 -3.02 -17.00 2.48
N CYS A 28 -2.64 -18.17 2.98
CA CYS A 28 -3.42 -18.98 3.91
C CYS A 28 -2.44 -19.62 4.89
N ASN A 29 -2.57 -19.36 6.19
CA ASN A 29 -1.63 -19.92 7.18
C ASN A 29 -2.29 -21.11 7.89
N GLY A 30 -1.95 -22.33 7.46
CA GLY A 30 -2.45 -23.58 8.06
C GLY A 30 -3.90 -23.92 7.74
N CYS A 31 -4.43 -23.54 6.58
CA CYS A 31 -5.82 -23.90 6.23
C CYS A 31 -5.92 -25.33 5.71
N ALA A 32 -6.99 -26.02 6.11
CA ALA A 32 -7.33 -27.33 5.55
C ALA A 32 -7.71 -27.26 4.07
N ASP A 33 -7.44 -28.33 3.32
CA ASP A 33 -7.77 -28.44 1.89
C ASP A 33 -9.24 -28.16 1.58
N GLN A 34 -10.12 -28.62 2.45
CA GLN A 34 -11.56 -28.39 2.30
C GLN A 34 -11.91 -26.90 2.38
N ALA A 35 -11.28 -26.14 3.29
CA ALA A 35 -11.49 -24.70 3.41
C ALA A 35 -10.98 -23.95 2.17
N MET A 36 -9.82 -24.36 1.63
CA MET A 36 -9.28 -23.77 0.40
C MET A 36 -10.17 -24.04 -0.81
N ARG A 37 -10.78 -25.23 -0.92
CA ARG A 37 -11.75 -25.55 -1.97
C ARG A 37 -12.99 -24.66 -1.90
N PHE A 38 -13.54 -24.43 -0.71
CA PHE A 38 -14.65 -23.50 -0.54
C PHE A 38 -14.25 -22.07 -0.93
N LYS A 39 -13.06 -21.62 -0.52
CA LYS A 39 -12.55 -20.30 -0.89
C LYS A 39 -12.34 -20.16 -2.40
N ALA A 40 -11.77 -21.17 -3.06
CA ALA A 40 -11.63 -21.22 -4.52
C ALA A 40 -12.98 -21.14 -5.23
N ARG A 41 -14.02 -21.80 -4.69
CA ARG A 41 -15.39 -21.68 -5.19
C ARG A 41 -15.90 -20.24 -5.09
N ASP A 42 -15.76 -19.63 -3.91
CA ASP A 42 -16.28 -18.29 -3.63
C ASP A 42 -15.58 -17.20 -4.46
N LEU A 43 -14.35 -17.45 -4.92
CA LEU A 43 -13.60 -16.59 -5.85
C LEU A 43 -14.10 -16.65 -7.30
N GLY A 44 -15.00 -17.58 -7.62
CA GLY A 44 -15.61 -17.72 -8.94
C GLY A 44 -14.83 -18.63 -9.89
N ASN A 45 -15.07 -18.50 -11.19
CA ASN A 45 -14.34 -19.28 -12.21
C ASN A 45 -12.93 -18.71 -12.42
N GLY A 46 -11.94 -19.58 -12.61
CA GLY A 46 -10.55 -19.19 -12.87
C GLY A 46 -9.53 -20.12 -12.21
N HIS A 47 -8.24 -19.76 -12.34
CA HIS A 47 -7.16 -20.39 -11.59
C HIS A 47 -6.96 -19.69 -10.24
N HIS A 48 -6.76 -20.47 -9.18
CA HIS A 48 -6.60 -19.97 -7.82
C HIS A 48 -5.42 -20.65 -7.16
N PHE A 49 -4.48 -19.86 -6.66
CA PHE A 49 -3.29 -20.33 -5.98
C PHE A 49 -3.31 -19.94 -4.51
N PHE A 50 -3.00 -20.91 -3.65
CA PHE A 50 -2.95 -20.73 -2.21
C PHE A 50 -1.55 -21.01 -1.70
N TRP A 51 -0.92 -19.97 -1.14
CA TRP A 51 0.38 -20.04 -0.52
C TRP A 51 0.19 -20.30 0.97
N ASP A 52 0.64 -21.46 1.43
CA ASP A 52 0.66 -21.81 2.84
C ASP A 52 2.09 -21.88 3.36
N PHE A 53 2.49 -20.82 4.07
CA PHE A 53 3.81 -20.71 4.68
C PHE A 53 3.94 -21.58 5.93
N THR A 54 2.84 -21.86 6.63
CA THR A 54 2.82 -22.72 7.83
C THR A 54 3.04 -24.18 7.43
N THR A 55 2.30 -24.66 6.42
CA THR A 55 2.44 -26.04 5.92
C THR A 55 3.48 -26.17 4.80
N ARG A 56 4.14 -25.06 4.44
CA ARG A 56 5.14 -24.95 3.36
C ARG A 56 4.64 -25.60 2.06
N ARG A 57 3.43 -25.23 1.63
CA ARG A 57 2.79 -25.76 0.42
C ARG A 57 2.17 -24.67 -0.46
N LEU A 58 2.35 -24.80 -1.78
CA LEU A 58 1.56 -24.10 -2.79
C LEU A 58 0.46 -25.05 -3.31
N THR A 59 -0.77 -24.55 -3.44
CA THR A 59 -1.91 -25.34 -3.95
C THR A 59 -2.57 -24.62 -5.12
N HIS A 60 -2.77 -25.30 -6.24
CA HIS A 60 -3.40 -24.74 -7.44
C HIS A 60 -4.76 -25.39 -7.71
N TYR A 61 -5.81 -24.57 -7.71
CA TYR A 61 -7.17 -24.97 -8.06
C TYR A 61 -7.61 -24.32 -9.36
N LEU A 62 -8.35 -25.06 -10.17
CA LEU A 62 -9.12 -24.53 -11.30
C LEU A 62 -10.60 -24.70 -11.01
N THR A 63 -11.30 -23.59 -10.95
CA THR A 63 -12.75 -23.54 -10.77
C THR A 63 -13.42 -23.22 -12.11
N GLN A 64 -14.38 -24.04 -12.54
CA GLN A 64 -15.09 -23.87 -13.82
C GLN A 64 -16.59 -24.14 -13.67
N GLY A 65 -17.41 -23.55 -14.55
CA GLY A 65 -18.86 -23.79 -14.58
C GLY A 65 -19.64 -23.24 -13.37
N GLN A 66 -19.02 -22.43 -12.52
CA GLN A 66 -19.71 -21.76 -11.43
C GLN A 66 -20.63 -20.67 -11.97
N ASN A 67 -21.93 -20.83 -11.71
CA ASN A 67 -22.93 -19.78 -11.83
C ASN A 67 -23.24 -19.31 -10.40
N ILE A 68 -22.32 -18.58 -9.76
CA ILE A 68 -22.56 -18.04 -8.41
C ILE A 68 -23.31 -16.72 -8.57
N PRO A 69 -24.57 -16.60 -8.09
CA PRO A 69 -25.21 -15.30 -7.96
C PRO A 69 -24.51 -14.50 -6.85
N PRO A 70 -24.47 -13.14 -6.93
CA PRO A 70 -23.84 -12.33 -5.90
C PRO A 70 -24.40 -12.64 -4.51
N ALA A 71 -23.54 -12.53 -3.49
CA ALA A 71 -23.66 -13.04 -2.12
C ALA A 71 -24.86 -12.57 -1.27
N SER A 72 -25.91 -12.01 -1.87
CA SER A 72 -27.08 -11.47 -1.18
C SER A 72 -28.29 -12.40 -1.08
N PHE A 73 -28.25 -13.64 -1.59
CA PHE A 73 -29.41 -14.54 -1.53
C PHE A 73 -29.32 -15.58 -0.41
N LYS A 74 -29.85 -15.21 0.77
CA LYS A 74 -30.35 -16.13 1.80
C LYS A 74 -31.70 -16.71 1.36
N THR A 75 -31.71 -17.73 0.50
CA THR A 75 -32.93 -18.52 0.25
C THR A 75 -32.57 -19.98 0.05
N ASP A 76 -33.14 -20.85 0.89
CA ASP A 76 -32.90 -22.30 1.03
C ASP A 76 -33.28 -23.17 -0.18
N ARG A 77 -33.34 -22.62 -1.39
CA ARG A 77 -33.55 -23.38 -2.63
C ARG A 77 -32.83 -22.69 -3.79
N VAL A 78 -31.56 -23.04 -4.00
CA VAL A 78 -30.84 -22.75 -5.25
C VAL A 78 -30.61 -24.10 -5.96
N PRO A 79 -30.95 -24.23 -7.25
CA PRO A 79 -30.63 -25.42 -8.03
C PRO A 79 -29.12 -25.66 -7.98
N SER A 80 -28.71 -26.92 -7.80
CA SER A 80 -27.31 -27.34 -7.72
C SER A 80 -26.46 -26.64 -8.79
N SER A 81 -25.63 -25.69 -8.41
CA SER A 81 -24.69 -25.07 -9.32
C SER A 81 -23.70 -26.15 -9.77
N THR A 82 -23.79 -26.54 -11.04
CA THR A 82 -22.89 -27.52 -11.67
C THR A 82 -21.56 -26.85 -12.01
N GLY A 83 -20.81 -26.46 -10.99
CA GLY A 83 -19.41 -26.04 -11.14
C GLY A 83 -18.45 -27.12 -10.66
N SER A 84 -17.33 -27.29 -11.34
CA SER A 84 -16.24 -28.18 -10.97
C SER A 84 -15.12 -27.40 -10.29
N ILE A 85 -14.44 -28.06 -9.34
CA ILE A 85 -13.19 -27.59 -8.74
C ILE A 85 -12.19 -28.72 -8.91
N GLN A 86 -11.13 -28.45 -9.65
CA GLN A 86 -10.06 -29.40 -9.91
C GLN A 86 -8.78 -28.93 -9.23
N LEU A 87 -8.09 -29.85 -8.55
CA LEU A 87 -6.71 -29.62 -8.11
C LEU A 87 -5.78 -29.88 -9.30
N ILE A 88 -4.94 -28.90 -9.62
CA ILE A 88 -3.94 -29.00 -10.69
C ILE A 88 -2.57 -29.24 -10.07
N PRO A 89 -1.79 -30.23 -10.55
CA PRO A 89 -0.40 -30.41 -10.14
C PRO A 89 0.44 -29.19 -10.52
N LEU A 90 1.33 -28.77 -9.62
CA LEU A 90 2.25 -27.67 -9.88
C LEU A 90 3.27 -28.06 -10.95
N THR A 91 3.60 -27.09 -11.79
CA THR A 91 4.74 -27.12 -12.70
C THR A 91 6.07 -26.96 -11.92
N SER A 92 7.18 -27.25 -12.61
CA SER A 92 8.54 -27.00 -12.07
C SER A 92 8.72 -25.54 -11.67
N ASP A 93 8.21 -24.64 -12.49
CA ASP A 93 8.43 -23.21 -12.37
C ASP A 93 7.62 -22.65 -11.19
N GLU A 94 6.38 -23.11 -10.99
CA GLU A 94 5.56 -22.76 -9.82
C GLU A 94 6.19 -23.29 -8.52
N THR A 95 6.75 -24.49 -8.55
CA THR A 95 7.44 -25.09 -7.39
C THR A 95 8.71 -24.32 -7.03
N GLN A 96 9.49 -23.93 -8.04
CA GLN A 96 10.69 -23.13 -7.84
C GLN A 96 10.34 -21.72 -7.32
N LEU A 97 9.31 -21.10 -7.89
CA LEU A 97 8.81 -19.81 -7.43
C LEU A 97 8.36 -19.86 -5.96
N PHE A 98 7.62 -20.91 -5.59
CA PHE A 98 7.20 -21.13 -4.22
C PHE A 98 8.40 -21.26 -3.28
N SER A 99 9.44 -21.97 -3.70
CA SER A 99 10.68 -22.13 -2.91
C SER A 99 11.37 -20.79 -2.67
N TYR A 100 11.49 -19.93 -3.69
CA TYR A 100 12.05 -18.58 -3.51
C TYR A 100 11.21 -17.72 -2.57
N GLY A 101 9.88 -17.83 -2.63
CA GLY A 101 9.03 -17.11 -1.69
C GLY A 101 9.12 -17.67 -0.27
N LEU A 102 9.34 -18.97 -0.08
CA LEU A 102 9.63 -19.54 1.24
C LEU A 102 10.95 -18.99 1.80
N ASP A 103 12.02 -18.95 1.01
CA ASP A 103 13.31 -18.39 1.44
C ASP A 103 13.17 -16.91 1.85
N LEU A 104 12.41 -16.14 1.07
CA LEU A 104 12.11 -14.76 1.39
C LEU A 104 11.31 -14.64 2.68
N TYR A 105 10.25 -15.44 2.84
CA TYR A 105 9.44 -15.48 4.06
C TYR A 105 10.26 -15.86 5.29
N ASP A 106 11.14 -16.85 5.17
CA ASP A 106 12.02 -17.28 6.26
C ASP A 106 13.03 -16.17 6.63
N SER A 107 13.43 -15.34 5.67
CA SER A 107 14.35 -14.21 5.90
C SER A 107 13.68 -12.97 6.51
N THR A 108 12.42 -12.71 6.19
CA THR A 108 11.69 -11.51 6.62
C THR A 108 10.72 -11.78 7.77
N GLY A 109 10.31 -13.04 7.95
CA GLY A 109 9.25 -13.46 8.87
C GLY A 109 7.83 -13.04 8.45
N THR A 110 7.68 -12.37 7.30
CA THR A 110 6.41 -11.78 6.86
C THR A 110 6.34 -11.60 5.35
N THR A 111 5.12 -11.68 4.80
CA THR A 111 4.85 -11.33 3.40
C THR A 111 4.79 -9.83 3.15
N GLU A 112 4.72 -9.01 4.20
CA GLU A 112 4.83 -7.54 4.12
C GLU A 112 6.24 -7.12 4.53
N ILE A 113 7.08 -6.87 3.54
CA ILE A 113 8.48 -6.50 3.77
C ILE A 113 8.52 -5.00 3.96
N THR A 114 8.92 -4.57 5.16
CA THR A 114 8.94 -3.15 5.53
C THR A 114 10.32 -2.66 5.94
N HIS A 115 10.59 -1.40 5.60
CA HIS A 115 11.78 -0.69 6.03
C HIS A 115 11.46 0.79 6.26
N VAL A 116 12.18 1.45 7.17
CA VAL A 116 12.05 2.88 7.42
C VAL A 116 13.28 3.60 6.88
N PHE A 117 13.06 4.57 6.00
CA PHE A 117 14.09 5.46 5.46
C PHE A 117 13.85 6.87 5.97
N ALA A 118 14.86 7.47 6.60
CA ALA A 118 14.83 8.89 6.93
C ALA A 118 15.20 9.72 5.70
N THR A 119 14.62 10.91 5.56
CA THR A 119 14.94 11.89 4.52
C THR A 119 15.13 13.29 5.12
N ASP A 120 16.07 14.06 4.57
CA ASP A 120 16.34 15.46 4.90
C ASP A 120 15.96 16.40 3.74
N TYR A 121 14.99 15.98 2.91
CA TYR A 121 14.58 16.71 1.72
C TYR A 121 14.11 18.14 2.05
N ILE A 122 14.74 19.10 1.37
CA ILE A 122 14.43 20.53 1.50
C ILE A 122 13.58 20.95 0.31
N ILE A 123 12.43 21.58 0.59
CA ILE A 123 11.60 22.22 -0.43
C ILE A 123 12.19 23.61 -0.70
N PRO A 124 12.73 23.87 -1.90
CA PRO A 124 13.28 25.19 -2.22
C PRO A 124 12.16 26.22 -2.35
N ALA A 125 12.45 27.46 -1.93
CA ALA A 125 11.57 28.58 -2.24
C ALA A 125 11.36 28.66 -3.78
N ASN A 126 10.10 28.71 -4.21
CA ASN A 126 9.67 28.77 -5.62
C ASN A 126 9.97 27.54 -6.52
N ALA A 127 9.66 26.32 -6.10
CA ALA A 127 9.50 25.18 -7.03
C ALA A 127 8.12 25.20 -7.72
N ALA A 128 7.86 26.22 -8.54
CA ALA A 128 6.70 26.20 -9.43
C ALA A 128 6.96 25.23 -10.59
N GLN A 129 6.24 24.11 -10.66
CA GLN A 129 5.89 23.51 -11.96
C GLN A 129 4.62 22.64 -11.89
N ALA A 130 3.60 23.17 -12.58
CA ALA A 130 2.38 22.55 -13.11
C ALA A 130 1.32 21.97 -12.14
N LYS A 131 0.23 22.77 -12.04
CA LYS A 131 -1.14 22.52 -11.53
C LYS A 131 -1.33 22.58 -10.01
N PHE A 132 -1.85 23.75 -9.60
CA PHE A 132 -2.59 24.04 -8.37
C PHE A 132 -1.93 23.60 -7.06
N VAL A 133 -0.82 24.24 -6.69
CA VAL A 133 -0.36 24.27 -5.29
C VAL A 133 0.19 25.67 -5.01
N MET A 134 -0.12 26.23 -3.84
CA MET A 134 0.52 27.45 -3.35
C MET A 134 2.03 27.23 -3.31
N ALA A 135 2.79 28.08 -4.02
CA ALA A 135 4.24 28.04 -3.95
C ALA A 135 4.68 28.19 -2.48
N ALA A 136 5.60 27.33 -2.03
CA ALA A 136 6.22 27.50 -0.71
C ALA A 136 6.90 28.88 -0.69
N ALA A 137 6.40 29.79 0.16
CA ALA A 137 6.87 31.17 0.25
C ALA A 137 8.32 31.28 0.77
N ALA A 138 8.81 30.22 1.42
CA ALA A 138 10.17 30.11 1.94
C ALA A 138 10.70 28.68 1.78
N THR A 139 12.03 28.56 1.78
CA THR A 139 12.71 27.27 1.84
C THR A 139 12.48 26.65 3.21
N HIS A 140 12.02 25.41 3.28
CA HIS A 140 11.78 24.71 4.54
C HIS A 140 12.00 23.18 4.40
N GLN A 141 12.10 22.52 5.56
CA GLN A 141 12.18 21.06 5.64
C GLN A 141 10.83 20.45 5.27
N ALA A 142 10.83 19.45 4.40
CA ALA A 142 9.60 18.80 4.00
C ALA A 142 8.93 18.04 5.15
N THR A 143 7.59 18.08 5.19
CA THR A 143 6.76 17.25 6.05
C THR A 143 5.84 16.34 5.23
N ALA A 144 5.19 15.37 5.87
CA ALA A 144 4.20 14.53 5.20
C ALA A 144 2.99 15.34 4.68
N PHE A 145 2.69 16.52 5.25
CA PHE A 145 1.64 17.41 4.74
C PHE A 145 1.99 17.96 3.36
N ASP A 146 3.24 18.39 3.14
CA ASP A 146 3.70 18.88 1.83
C ASP A 146 3.52 17.81 0.75
N MET A 147 3.77 16.57 1.13
CA MET A 147 3.67 15.40 0.28
C MET A 147 2.20 15.19 -0.10
N VAL A 148 1.30 15.10 0.88
CA VAL A 148 -0.14 14.93 0.62
C VAL A 148 -0.71 16.06 -0.23
N ASN A 149 -0.34 17.31 0.07
CA ASN A 149 -0.83 18.49 -0.64
C ASN A 149 -0.25 18.61 -2.06
N THR A 150 0.94 18.05 -2.32
CA THR A 150 1.70 18.28 -3.56
C THR A 150 2.27 16.98 -4.16
N PRO A 151 1.57 16.33 -5.09
CA PRO A 151 2.03 15.08 -5.72
C PRO A 151 3.41 15.15 -6.39
N VAL A 152 3.83 16.33 -6.85
CA VAL A 152 5.16 16.54 -7.45
C VAL A 152 6.28 16.37 -6.41
N TYR A 153 6.07 16.82 -5.18
CA TYR A 153 7.04 16.63 -4.09
C TYR A 153 7.12 15.18 -3.66
N GLN A 154 5.99 14.46 -3.61
CA GLN A 154 5.97 13.01 -3.35
C GLN A 154 6.92 12.28 -4.30
N THR A 155 6.75 12.53 -5.61
CA THR A 155 7.54 11.87 -6.65
C THR A 155 9.03 12.21 -6.52
N SER A 156 9.35 13.44 -6.14
CA SER A 156 10.74 13.91 -5.99
C SER A 156 11.42 13.27 -4.78
N VAL A 157 10.74 13.20 -3.64
CA VAL A 157 11.25 12.55 -2.42
C VAL A 157 11.43 11.05 -2.64
N ILE A 158 10.48 10.37 -3.27
CA ILE A 158 10.60 8.94 -3.59
C ILE A 158 11.84 8.69 -4.45
N LYS A 159 12.02 9.49 -5.52
CA LYS A 159 13.19 9.35 -6.39
C LYS A 159 14.50 9.64 -5.67
N LEU A 160 14.53 10.61 -4.75
CA LEU A 160 15.70 10.92 -3.95
C LEU A 160 16.04 9.77 -3.00
N VAL A 161 15.06 9.32 -2.22
CA VAL A 161 15.24 8.30 -1.18
C VAL A 161 15.72 6.99 -1.78
N PHE A 162 15.13 6.55 -2.89
CA PHE A 162 15.48 5.29 -3.55
C PHE A 162 16.58 5.43 -4.62
N ASN A 163 17.39 6.49 -4.55
CA ASN A 163 18.55 6.66 -5.41
C ASN A 163 19.78 5.94 -4.83
N LEU A 164 20.59 5.33 -5.70
CA LEU A 164 21.91 4.77 -5.37
C LEU A 164 22.79 5.75 -4.57
N ASN A 165 22.79 7.01 -4.97
CA ASN A 165 23.61 8.05 -4.34
C ASN A 165 23.16 8.37 -2.90
N ASN A 166 21.90 8.10 -2.57
CA ASN A 166 21.33 8.42 -1.25
C ASN A 166 21.32 7.22 -0.30
N LEU A 167 20.98 6.03 -0.81
CA LEU A 167 21.04 4.79 -0.02
C LEU A 167 22.49 4.33 0.22
N GLY A 168 23.42 4.76 -0.63
CA GLY A 168 24.76 4.21 -0.69
C GLY A 168 24.76 2.78 -1.25
N PRO A 169 25.93 2.26 -1.66
CA PRO A 169 26.02 1.01 -2.40
C PRO A 169 25.51 -0.21 -1.62
N PHE A 170 25.61 -0.20 -0.28
CA PHE A 170 25.16 -1.31 0.56
C PHE A 170 23.63 -1.39 0.69
N TYR A 171 22.96 -0.31 1.09
CA TYR A 171 21.50 -0.31 1.21
C TYR A 171 20.82 -0.28 -0.16
N TRP A 172 21.45 0.33 -1.17
CA TRP A 172 20.98 0.20 -2.54
C TRP A 172 21.14 -1.24 -3.06
N ALA A 173 22.25 -1.93 -2.77
CA ALA A 173 22.37 -3.34 -3.13
C ALA A 173 21.39 -4.22 -2.34
N GLN A 174 21.12 -3.95 -1.07
CA GLN A 174 20.07 -4.65 -0.32
C GLN A 174 18.67 -4.37 -0.87
N ASP A 175 18.36 -3.12 -1.20
CA ASP A 175 17.07 -2.73 -1.77
C ASP A 175 16.92 -3.30 -3.18
N ILE A 176 17.94 -3.23 -4.03
CA ILE A 176 17.96 -3.90 -5.33
C ILE A 176 17.94 -5.41 -5.19
N THR A 177 18.55 -6.01 -4.17
CA THR A 177 18.46 -7.48 -3.98
C THR A 177 17.08 -7.87 -3.49
N ARG A 178 16.44 -7.07 -2.62
CA ARG A 178 15.04 -7.25 -2.19
C ARG A 178 14.08 -7.03 -3.34
N VAL A 179 14.26 -5.96 -4.11
CA VAL A 179 13.55 -5.66 -5.35
C VAL A 179 13.85 -6.73 -6.38
N ALA A 180 15.06 -7.28 -6.50
CA ALA A 180 15.40 -8.32 -7.46
C ALA A 180 14.87 -9.68 -7.03
N LEU A 181 14.80 -10.02 -5.74
CA LEU A 181 14.13 -11.23 -5.22
C LEU A 181 12.61 -11.09 -5.36
N ALA A 182 12.05 -9.94 -5.00
CA ALA A 182 10.65 -9.61 -5.20
C ALA A 182 10.29 -9.48 -6.69
N THR A 183 11.21 -9.01 -7.53
CA THR A 183 11.05 -8.90 -8.99
C THR A 183 11.37 -10.23 -9.65
N LEU A 184 12.19 -11.13 -9.11
CA LEU A 184 12.30 -12.51 -9.61
C LEU A 184 10.97 -13.23 -9.36
N THR A 185 10.35 -13.01 -8.20
CA THR A 185 9.00 -13.51 -7.92
C THR A 185 7.91 -12.77 -8.71
N ASN A 186 8.15 -11.52 -9.15
CA ASN A 186 7.21 -10.74 -9.95
C ASN A 186 7.39 -10.82 -11.48
N PHE A 187 8.58 -11.11 -12.00
CA PHE A 187 8.83 -11.38 -13.42
C PHE A 187 8.11 -12.66 -13.84
N VAL A 188 7.96 -13.60 -12.89
CA VAL A 188 7.08 -14.76 -13.03
C VAL A 188 5.60 -14.36 -12.85
N SER A 189 5.27 -13.21 -12.27
CA SER A 189 3.88 -12.76 -12.09
C SER A 189 3.25 -11.99 -13.24
N ILE A 190 4.07 -11.42 -14.12
CA ILE A 190 3.57 -10.75 -15.32
C ILE A 190 3.20 -11.81 -16.39
N THR A 191 3.60 -13.08 -16.20
CA THR A 191 3.34 -14.19 -17.14
C THR A 191 2.88 -15.55 -16.55
N PHE A 192 2.98 -15.83 -15.24
CA PHE A 192 2.64 -17.13 -14.63
C PHE A 192 1.89 -17.10 -13.27
N LEU A 193 2.34 -16.35 -12.25
CA LEU A 193 1.72 -16.36 -10.90
C LEU A 193 1.95 -15.07 -10.07
N LYS A 194 0.88 -14.42 -9.57
CA LYS A 194 0.98 -13.25 -8.68
C LYS A 194 1.73 -13.56 -7.37
N THR A 195 2.79 -12.82 -7.05
CA THR A 195 3.52 -12.99 -5.78
C THR A 195 2.70 -12.43 -4.60
N PRO A 196 2.66 -13.13 -3.44
CA PRO A 196 1.96 -12.64 -2.25
C PRO A 196 2.75 -11.59 -1.45
N PHE A 197 3.95 -11.22 -1.90
CA PHE A 197 4.83 -10.30 -1.18
C PHE A 197 4.57 -8.84 -1.57
N ASN A 198 4.32 -8.02 -0.55
CA ASN A 198 4.22 -6.57 -0.70
C ASN A 198 5.48 -5.94 -0.12
N LEU A 199 6.16 -5.12 -0.92
CA LEU A 199 7.30 -4.33 -0.49
C LEU A 199 6.79 -2.93 -0.14
N VAL A 200 6.72 -2.63 1.16
CA VAL A 200 6.13 -1.40 1.68
C VAL A 200 7.15 -0.68 2.55
N ASN A 201 7.68 0.43 2.08
CA ASN A 201 8.67 1.20 2.82
C ASN A 201 8.05 2.47 3.42
N THR A 202 8.48 2.87 4.60
CA THR A 202 8.12 4.13 5.23
C THR A 202 9.21 5.16 4.95
N ILE A 203 8.82 6.34 4.47
CA ILE A 203 9.69 7.53 4.41
C ILE A 203 9.35 8.41 5.60
N GLN A 204 10.33 8.67 6.47
CA GLN A 204 10.20 9.50 7.66
C GLN A 204 10.89 10.85 7.46
N PHE A 205 10.17 11.92 7.75
CA PHE A 205 10.61 13.31 7.63
C PHE A 205 11.26 13.81 8.93
N PRO A 206 12.02 14.93 8.89
CA PRO A 206 12.73 15.45 10.06
C PRO A 206 11.84 15.86 11.22
N ASP A 207 10.60 16.28 10.95
CA ASP A 207 9.60 16.63 11.96
C ASP A 207 9.01 15.40 12.67
N GLY A 208 9.29 14.18 12.16
CA GLY A 208 8.77 12.91 12.67
C GLY A 208 7.53 12.42 11.92
N SER A 209 6.94 13.23 11.03
CA SER A 209 5.88 12.80 10.14
C SER A 209 6.39 11.77 9.13
N ASN A 210 5.49 11.00 8.52
CA ASN A 210 5.90 9.96 7.58
C ASN A 210 4.81 9.60 6.57
N PHE A 211 5.19 8.92 5.51
CA PHE A 211 4.25 8.18 4.66
C PHE A 211 4.82 6.84 4.22
N LYS A 212 3.98 5.97 3.66
CA LYS A 212 4.40 4.70 3.08
C LYS A 212 4.40 4.73 1.55
N VAL A 213 5.31 3.98 0.96
CA VAL A 213 5.39 3.68 -0.47
C VAL A 213 5.37 2.19 -0.71
N GLY A 214 4.70 1.78 -1.78
CA GLY A 214 4.66 0.41 -2.25
C GLY A 214 5.47 0.28 -3.52
N TRP A 215 6.14 -0.84 -3.71
CA TRP A 215 6.73 -1.16 -5.01
C TRP A 215 5.63 -1.54 -6.00
N ASP A 216 5.43 -0.71 -7.03
CA ASP A 216 4.62 -1.05 -8.18
C ASP A 216 5.46 -1.89 -9.15
N TYR A 217 5.10 -3.15 -9.26
CA TYR A 217 5.85 -4.09 -10.08
C TYR A 217 5.61 -3.96 -11.59
N GLN A 218 4.45 -3.41 -12.00
CA GLN A 218 4.19 -3.12 -13.42
C GLN A 218 4.97 -1.89 -13.86
N ALA A 219 4.94 -0.82 -13.04
CA ALA A 219 5.67 0.40 -13.29
C ALA A 219 7.18 0.29 -12.99
N ARG A 220 7.59 -0.76 -12.26
CA ARG A 220 8.95 -0.96 -11.73
C ARG A 220 9.46 0.25 -10.96
N ALA A 221 8.61 0.80 -10.11
CA ALA A 221 8.90 2.00 -9.34
C ALA A 221 8.17 1.98 -7.99
N TYR A 222 8.76 2.62 -6.98
CA TYR A 222 8.03 2.95 -5.76
C TYR A 222 6.96 4.00 -6.03
N THR A 223 5.77 3.76 -5.51
CA THR A 223 4.64 4.68 -5.59
C THR A 223 4.08 4.94 -4.19
N TYR A 224 3.61 6.16 -3.97
CA TYR A 224 3.00 6.55 -2.71
C TYR A 224 1.74 5.70 -2.43
N LEU A 225 1.62 5.17 -1.21
CA LEU A 225 0.42 4.45 -0.78
C LEU A 225 -0.59 5.43 -0.20
N LYS A 226 -1.72 5.60 -0.90
CA LYS A 226 -2.80 6.47 -0.44
C LYS A 226 -3.34 6.04 0.93
N GLY A 227 -3.67 6.99 1.78
CA GLY A 227 -4.15 6.77 3.15
C GLY A 227 -3.03 6.49 4.17
N SER A 228 -1.77 6.47 3.74
CA SER A 228 -0.64 6.05 4.59
C SER A 228 0.04 7.18 5.35
N ALA A 229 -0.13 8.43 4.93
CA ALA A 229 0.51 9.57 5.55
C ALA A 229 0.10 9.73 7.02
N ARG A 230 1.08 10.04 7.87
CA ARG A 230 0.92 10.31 9.30
C ARG A 230 1.67 11.59 9.66
N ASP A 231 1.04 12.42 10.48
CA ASP A 231 1.69 13.60 11.06
C ASP A 231 2.69 13.19 12.15
N ALA A 232 3.41 14.17 12.70
CA ALA A 232 4.40 13.93 13.75
C ALA A 232 3.78 13.51 15.11
N ALA A 233 2.47 13.69 15.31
CA ALA A 233 1.74 13.18 16.46
C ALA A 233 1.20 11.75 16.23
N GLY A 234 1.39 11.19 15.04
CA GLY A 234 0.94 9.86 14.64
C GLY A 234 -0.50 9.81 14.12
N ASN A 235 -1.17 10.95 13.94
CA ASN A 235 -2.51 10.97 13.35
C ASN A 235 -2.45 10.80 11.83
N PHE A 236 -3.50 10.25 11.25
CA PHE A 236 -3.69 10.18 9.81
C PHE A 236 -3.77 11.58 9.19
N ILE A 237 -3.13 11.78 8.03
CA ILE A 237 -3.29 13.00 7.22
C ILE A 237 -4.30 12.71 6.09
N PRO A 238 -5.49 13.31 6.09
CA PRO A 238 -6.51 13.04 5.09
C PRO A 238 -6.12 13.53 3.70
N GLU A 239 -6.37 12.75 2.65
CA GLU A 239 -6.08 13.19 1.27
C GLU A 239 -7.27 13.90 0.62
N THR A 240 -8.46 13.65 1.14
CA THR A 240 -9.71 14.27 0.68
C THR A 240 -10.54 14.74 1.87
N SER A 241 -11.50 15.63 1.60
CA SER A 241 -12.45 16.05 2.62
C SER A 241 -13.20 14.86 3.21
N VAL A 242 -13.59 13.85 2.42
CA VAL A 242 -14.29 12.65 2.91
C VAL A 242 -13.43 11.83 3.88
N ASP A 243 -12.12 11.74 3.62
CA ASP A 243 -11.19 11.03 4.48
C ASP A 243 -11.06 11.71 5.85
N ALA A 244 -11.18 13.04 5.89
CA ALA A 244 -11.09 13.82 7.12
C ALA A 244 -12.16 13.41 8.16
N GLY A 245 -13.33 12.97 7.69
CA GLY A 245 -14.43 12.47 8.52
C GLY A 245 -14.46 10.94 8.67
N GLY A 246 -13.53 10.19 8.07
CA GLY A 246 -13.52 8.72 8.13
C GLY A 246 -14.57 8.04 7.25
N GLY A 247 -14.96 8.69 6.14
CA GLY A 247 -15.92 8.12 5.19
C GLY A 247 -17.39 8.36 5.57
N ALA A 248 -18.31 7.71 4.87
CA ALA A 248 -19.75 7.94 5.02
C ALA A 248 -20.24 7.59 6.44
N GLY A 249 -20.78 8.59 7.16
CA GLY A 249 -21.22 8.44 8.55
C GLY A 249 -20.09 8.27 9.57
N GLY A 250 -18.83 8.42 9.13
CA GLY A 250 -17.65 8.27 9.95
C GLY A 250 -17.43 9.42 10.93
N LYS A 251 -16.51 9.16 11.87
CA LYS A 251 -15.94 10.15 12.79
C LYS A 251 -14.45 9.86 12.97
N ILE A 252 -13.64 10.90 13.02
CA ILE A 252 -12.20 10.81 13.33
C ILE A 252 -11.86 11.85 14.40
N ASN A 253 -11.06 11.43 15.38
CA ASN A 253 -10.44 12.32 16.35
C ASN A 253 -8.93 12.36 16.09
N TYR A 254 -8.42 13.54 15.76
CA TYR A 254 -6.98 13.80 15.66
C TYR A 254 -6.51 14.33 17.01
N VAL A 255 -5.62 13.61 17.69
CA VAL A 255 -5.23 13.90 19.08
C VAL A 255 -3.83 14.51 19.09
N TYR A 256 -3.70 15.67 19.73
CA TYR A 256 -2.45 16.41 19.83
C TYR A 256 -2.06 16.61 21.30
N PRO A 257 -1.03 15.89 21.80
CA PRO A 257 -0.56 16.08 23.16
C PRO A 257 0.10 17.45 23.33
N ASN A 258 0.10 17.97 24.57
CA ASN A 258 0.75 19.23 24.94
C ASN A 258 2.29 19.13 24.91
N THR A 259 2.83 19.02 23.70
CA THR A 259 4.26 18.89 23.40
C THR A 259 4.56 19.78 22.20
N ALA A 260 5.78 20.28 22.06
CA ALA A 260 6.15 21.14 20.93
C ALA A 260 5.80 20.49 19.57
N THR A 261 6.13 19.21 19.40
CA THR A 261 5.83 18.42 18.21
C THR A 261 4.32 18.25 18.00
N GLY A 262 3.57 17.92 19.05
CA GLY A 262 2.12 17.74 18.95
C GLY A 262 1.37 19.03 18.61
N ILE A 263 1.77 20.16 19.20
CA ILE A 263 1.17 21.47 18.92
C ILE A 263 1.49 21.93 17.49
N ALA A 264 2.74 21.75 17.03
CA ALA A 264 3.13 22.09 15.67
C ALA A 264 2.37 21.26 14.62
N ALA A 265 2.35 19.93 14.78
CA ALA A 265 1.61 19.03 13.89
C ALA A 265 0.12 19.34 13.86
N GLY A 266 -0.47 19.68 15.02
CA GLY A 266 -1.87 20.06 15.09
C GLY A 266 -2.18 21.39 14.42
N GLY A 267 -1.23 22.34 14.42
CA GLY A 267 -1.33 23.56 13.61
C GLY A 267 -1.37 23.26 12.11
N GLU A 268 -0.43 22.44 11.62
CA GLU A 268 -0.41 22.02 10.22
C GLU A 268 -1.68 21.26 9.81
N MET A 269 -2.22 20.41 10.70
CA MET A 269 -3.49 19.72 10.45
C MET A 269 -4.67 20.69 10.32
N VAL A 270 -4.74 21.73 11.16
CA VAL A 270 -5.81 22.73 11.07
C VAL A 270 -5.77 23.45 9.72
N ASP A 271 -4.58 23.87 9.28
CA ASP A 271 -4.39 24.54 7.98
C ASP A 271 -4.73 23.60 6.82
N HIS A 272 -4.27 22.36 6.89
CA HIS A 272 -4.53 21.33 5.88
C HIS A 272 -6.02 20.99 5.76
N LEU A 273 -6.71 20.75 6.88
CA LEU A 273 -8.16 20.49 6.90
C LEU A 273 -8.95 21.69 6.36
N THR A 274 -8.51 22.91 6.66
CA THR A 274 -9.10 24.13 6.10
C THR A 274 -8.90 24.17 4.58
N GLY A 275 -7.71 23.81 4.08
CA GLY A 275 -7.44 23.66 2.65
C GLY A 275 -8.28 22.59 1.95
N LEU A 276 -8.67 21.53 2.66
CA LEU A 276 -9.61 20.50 2.18
C LEU A 276 -11.09 20.97 2.19
N ASN A 277 -11.37 22.22 2.60
CA ASN A 277 -12.71 22.79 2.70
C ASN A 277 -13.64 22.03 3.66
N VAL A 278 -13.14 21.54 4.79
CA VAL A 278 -14.02 21.05 5.86
C VAL A 278 -14.79 22.22 6.50
N GLY A 279 -16.00 21.97 6.98
CA GLY A 279 -16.76 22.98 7.70
C GLY A 279 -16.33 23.03 9.17
N TRP A 280 -15.92 24.19 9.67
CA TRP A 280 -15.60 24.36 11.08
C TRP A 280 -16.84 24.79 11.89
N THR A 281 -17.07 24.16 13.05
CA THR A 281 -18.16 24.53 13.98
C THR A 281 -17.81 25.79 14.79
N THR A 282 -16.52 25.97 15.09
CA THR A 282 -15.92 27.14 15.73
C THR A 282 -14.74 27.60 14.89
N PRO A 283 -14.32 28.88 14.95
CA PRO A 283 -13.15 29.32 14.20
C PRO A 283 -11.93 28.41 14.48
N PRO A 284 -11.25 27.91 13.43
CA PRO A 284 -10.09 27.06 13.61
C PRO A 284 -8.98 27.83 14.34
N GLY A 285 -8.42 27.22 15.38
CA GLY A 285 -7.35 27.79 16.18
C GLY A 285 -6.79 26.77 17.16
N VAL A 286 -5.47 26.63 17.18
CA VAL A 286 -4.77 25.75 18.11
C VAL A 286 -4.85 26.34 19.53
N PRO A 287 -5.34 25.59 20.54
CA PRO A 287 -5.36 26.05 21.91
C PRO A 287 -3.95 26.35 22.44
N VAL A 288 -3.80 27.48 23.14
CA VAL A 288 -2.51 27.88 23.71
C VAL A 288 -2.22 27.06 24.98
N ASN A 289 -1.01 26.51 25.08
CA ASN A 289 -0.48 25.78 26.24
C ASN A 289 -1.28 24.53 26.68
N ASN A 290 -2.16 23.99 25.82
CA ASN A 290 -2.95 22.81 26.13
C ASN A 290 -2.88 21.79 24.98
N GLY A 291 -2.97 20.51 25.33
CA GLY A 291 -3.25 19.48 24.34
C GLY A 291 -4.68 19.64 23.82
N PHE A 292 -4.97 19.13 22.64
CA PHE A 292 -6.28 19.29 22.02
C PHE A 292 -6.64 18.13 21.10
N ILE A 293 -7.92 18.04 20.77
CA ILE A 293 -8.47 17.12 19.79
C ILE A 293 -9.10 17.96 18.69
N ILE A 294 -8.86 17.56 17.44
CA ILE A 294 -9.70 17.98 16.32
C ILE A 294 -10.68 16.82 16.08
N ALA A 295 -11.96 17.03 16.39
CA ALA A 295 -13.00 16.05 16.19
C ALA A 295 -13.74 16.36 14.89
N CYS A 296 -13.63 15.48 13.90
CA CYS A 296 -14.28 15.61 12.60
C CYS A 296 -15.34 14.51 12.40
N ALA A 297 -16.49 14.88 11.85
CA ALA A 297 -17.59 13.97 11.59
C ALA A 297 -18.20 14.21 10.20
N SER A 298 -18.56 13.12 9.54
CA SER A 298 -19.30 13.16 8.28
C SER A 298 -20.77 13.48 8.51
N THR A 299 -21.22 14.61 7.98
CA THR A 299 -22.63 15.04 8.01
C THR A 299 -23.23 14.99 6.60
N PRO A 300 -24.58 14.99 6.47
CA PRO A 300 -25.22 15.12 5.15
C PRO A 300 -24.83 16.39 4.38
N SER A 301 -24.36 17.42 5.09
CA SER A 301 -23.93 18.70 4.53
C SER A 301 -22.42 18.79 4.21
N GLY A 302 -21.67 17.71 4.40
CA GLY A 302 -20.21 17.69 4.32
C GLY A 302 -19.54 17.37 5.66
N ILE A 303 -18.21 17.41 5.72
CA ILE A 303 -17.49 17.17 6.98
C ILE A 303 -17.57 18.39 7.88
N ARG A 304 -17.86 18.16 9.16
CA ARG A 304 -17.81 19.18 10.20
C ARG A 304 -16.74 18.85 11.23
N CYS A 305 -15.87 19.80 11.54
CA CYS A 305 -14.80 19.67 12.51
C CYS A 305 -14.95 20.68 13.65
N THR A 306 -14.56 20.27 14.85
CA THR A 306 -14.52 21.09 16.06
C THR A 306 -13.20 20.86 16.78
N ILE A 307 -12.64 21.91 17.36
CA ILE A 307 -11.42 21.81 18.18
C ILE A 307 -11.82 21.85 19.65
N GLU A 308 -11.39 20.84 20.39
CA GLU A 308 -11.67 20.67 21.82
C GLU A 308 -10.37 20.60 22.60
N THR A 309 -10.30 21.30 23.73
CA THR A 309 -9.11 21.24 24.59
C THR A 309 -9.12 19.92 25.37
N LEU A 310 -7.98 19.24 25.44
CA LEU A 310 -7.80 18.08 26.32
C LEU A 310 -7.74 18.59 27.76
N ILE A 311 -8.86 18.57 28.46
CA ILE A 311 -8.91 18.81 29.89
C ILE A 311 -8.29 17.58 30.58
N ARG A 312 -7.26 17.80 31.39
CA ARG A 312 -6.74 16.78 32.31
C ARG A 312 -7.66 16.61 33.51
#